data_AF-A0A6G1CPN5-F1
#
_entry.id   AF-A0A6G1CPN5-F1
#
_cell.length_a   1.000
_cell.length_b   1.000
_cell.length_c   1.000
_cell.angle_alpha   90.00
_cell.angle_beta   90.00
_cell.angle_gamma   90.00
#
_symmetry.space_group_name_H-M   'P 1'
#
loop_
_entity.id
_entity.type
_entity.pdbx_description
1 polymer ?
#
loop_
_entity_poly.entity_id
_entity_poly.type
_entity_poly.pdbx_seq_one_letter_code
_entity_poly.pdbx_strand_id
1 'polypeptide(L)'
;MSTAVDDPEVVAEKEDINENMLGGKKVKIIFVLGGPGSGKGTQCCNIVEHFGFTHLSAGDLLRAEINSGSENGTMIDTIIKEGKIVPSEVTIKLLQEAIIKSGNDKFIIDGFPRNEENRAAFESVINISPEFVLFFDCSEEEMERRLLGRNQGRSDDNIETIRKRFKVFVESSFPVIEYYDSKGIVKKIDATKPVPEVFEDVKAIFHPYGLKVLVGMGFKGVKIMRVKNLDLYAFGLYLQPNTISEKLGPKYASVPTIKLKDSPDFYDDLLRENLPMRVRLVVHYNGLSIGAVRDVFEKSLGLRLQKMNPNTDYHCLKTFGSYFNEDIPIPAGTKIDFCQTSDGQLITEIDGRQIGAVKSKDLCRALFGMYIGDSPVSLEAKKDIGQNVAGLMGKC
;
A
#
# COMPACT_ATOMS: atom_id res chain seq x y z
N MET A 1 -49.50 -13.80 46.71
CA MET A 1 -48.60 -12.73 46.22
C MET A 1 -47.18 -13.22 46.37
N SER A 2 -46.56 -13.68 45.29
CA SER A 2 -45.11 -13.86 45.19
C SER A 2 -44.78 -13.78 43.70
N THR A 3 -44.04 -12.75 43.36
CA THR A 3 -43.57 -12.37 42.02
C THR A 3 -42.52 -13.36 41.54
N ALA A 4 -42.75 -13.99 40.39
CA ALA A 4 -41.71 -14.69 39.64
C ALA A 4 -40.90 -13.64 38.87
N VAL A 5 -39.57 -13.74 39.00
CA VAL A 5 -38.57 -12.85 38.43
C VAL A 5 -38.36 -13.24 36.96
N ASP A 6 -38.47 -12.26 36.07
CA ASP A 6 -38.02 -12.37 34.68
C ASP A 6 -36.48 -12.43 34.66
N ASP A 7 -35.93 -13.54 34.16
CA ASP A 7 -34.51 -13.64 33.79
C ASP A 7 -34.34 -13.05 32.37
N PRO A 8 -33.50 -12.02 32.17
CA PRO A 8 -33.27 -11.46 30.86
C PRO A 8 -32.33 -12.35 30.04
N GLU A 9 -32.79 -12.62 28.83
CA GLU A 9 -32.08 -13.25 27.72
C GLU A 9 -30.69 -12.62 27.52
N VAL A 10 -29.63 -13.39 27.80
CA VAL A 10 -28.25 -12.98 27.56
C VAL A 10 -28.02 -13.01 26.05
N VAL A 11 -28.17 -11.85 25.41
CA VAL A 11 -27.68 -11.59 24.05
C VAL A 11 -26.16 -11.61 24.14
N ALA A 12 -25.56 -12.73 23.75
CA ALA A 12 -24.11 -12.83 23.62
C ALA A 12 -23.65 -11.84 22.54
N GLU A 13 -22.94 -10.78 22.98
CA GLU A 13 -22.19 -9.90 22.10
C GLU A 13 -21.20 -10.75 21.30
N LYS A 14 -21.32 -10.70 19.96
CA LYS A 14 -20.33 -11.27 19.07
C LYS A 14 -19.05 -10.44 19.20
N GLU A 15 -18.06 -10.95 19.91
CA GLU A 15 -16.71 -10.40 19.88
C GLU A 15 -16.23 -10.35 18.43
N ASP A 16 -15.97 -9.13 17.94
CA ASP A 16 -15.38 -8.89 16.63
C ASP A 16 -13.96 -9.46 16.63
N ILE A 17 -13.77 -10.59 15.94
CA ILE A 17 -12.48 -11.29 15.73
C ILE A 17 -11.41 -10.35 15.12
N ASN A 18 -11.83 -9.19 14.62
CA ASN A 18 -11.01 -8.12 14.06
C ASN A 18 -9.94 -7.57 15.01
N GLU A 19 -10.16 -7.53 16.33
CA GLU A 19 -9.22 -6.84 17.22
C GLU A 19 -7.93 -7.64 17.53
N ASN A 20 -7.93 -8.97 17.38
CA ASN A 20 -6.87 -9.82 17.94
C ASN A 20 -6.04 -10.68 16.98
N MET A 21 -6.33 -10.74 15.67
CA MET A 21 -5.55 -11.60 14.76
C MET A 21 -4.13 -11.07 14.45
N LEU A 22 -3.94 -9.73 14.42
CA LEU A 22 -2.67 -9.07 14.08
C LEU A 22 -2.36 -7.85 14.99
N GLY A 23 -2.90 -7.82 16.20
CA GLY A 23 -2.63 -6.77 17.20
C GLY A 23 -3.17 -5.39 16.82
N GLY A 24 -4.43 -5.30 16.37
CA GLY A 24 -5.11 -4.03 16.05
C GLY A 24 -4.71 -3.36 14.73
N LYS A 25 -3.91 -4.01 13.86
CA LYS A 25 -3.60 -3.47 12.52
C LYS A 25 -4.71 -3.77 11.51
N LYS A 26 -5.13 -2.77 10.74
CA LYS A 26 -6.06 -2.95 9.61
C LYS A 26 -5.40 -3.76 8.51
N VAL A 27 -5.82 -5.02 8.37
CA VAL A 27 -5.35 -5.95 7.33
C VAL A 27 -5.95 -5.59 5.98
N LYS A 28 -5.12 -5.62 4.94
CA LYS A 28 -5.52 -5.40 3.55
C LYS A 28 -5.35 -6.70 2.77
N ILE A 29 -6.42 -7.18 2.17
CA ILE A 29 -6.43 -8.42 1.38
C ILE A 29 -6.88 -8.10 -0.04
N ILE A 30 -6.12 -8.57 -1.01
CA ILE A 30 -6.48 -8.49 -2.44
C ILE A 30 -6.51 -9.91 -2.98
N PHE A 31 -7.64 -10.33 -3.55
CA PHE A 31 -7.71 -11.61 -4.26
C PHE A 31 -7.15 -11.45 -5.66
N VAL A 32 -6.34 -12.41 -6.09
CA VAL A 32 -5.77 -12.45 -7.44
C VAL A 32 -6.39 -13.63 -8.20
N LEU A 33 -7.26 -13.32 -9.15
CA LEU A 33 -8.05 -14.30 -9.90
C LEU A 33 -7.71 -14.25 -11.40
N GLY A 34 -7.99 -15.36 -12.09
CA GLY A 34 -7.66 -15.55 -13.50
C GLY A 34 -7.46 -17.02 -13.85
N GLY A 35 -7.67 -17.38 -15.12
CA GLY A 35 -7.54 -18.77 -15.57
C GLY A 35 -6.12 -19.33 -15.42
N PRO A 36 -5.93 -20.66 -15.48
CA PRO A 36 -4.59 -21.26 -15.47
C PRO A 36 -3.78 -20.73 -16.65
N GLY A 37 -2.50 -20.37 -16.45
CA GLY A 37 -1.67 -19.80 -17.52
C GLY A 37 -1.80 -18.28 -17.73
N SER A 38 -2.74 -17.60 -17.06
CA SER A 38 -2.94 -16.14 -17.23
C SER A 38 -1.80 -15.24 -16.74
N GLY A 39 -0.81 -15.77 -16.01
CA GLY A 39 0.34 -14.99 -15.54
C GLY A 39 0.25 -14.47 -14.10
N LYS A 40 -0.79 -14.83 -13.34
CA LYS A 40 -0.99 -14.43 -11.92
C LYS A 40 0.27 -14.52 -11.07
N GLY A 41 0.89 -15.69 -10.99
CA GLY A 41 2.07 -15.91 -10.14
C GLY A 41 3.24 -14.98 -10.47
N THR A 42 3.49 -14.74 -11.76
CA THR A 42 4.52 -13.78 -12.21
C THR A 42 4.20 -12.37 -11.72
N GLN A 43 2.95 -11.93 -11.88
CA GLN A 43 2.55 -10.60 -11.44
C GLN A 43 2.47 -10.47 -9.92
N CYS A 44 2.14 -11.55 -9.20
CA CYS A 44 2.21 -11.59 -7.74
C CYS A 44 3.64 -11.38 -7.24
N CYS A 45 4.64 -12.02 -7.86
CA CYS A 45 6.05 -11.78 -7.53
C CYS A 45 6.42 -10.30 -7.73
N ASN A 46 6.04 -9.71 -8.87
CA ASN A 46 6.29 -8.29 -9.12
C ASN A 46 5.59 -7.40 -8.07
N ILE A 47 4.36 -7.73 -7.67
CA ILE A 47 3.63 -6.98 -6.64
C ILE A 47 4.32 -7.05 -5.28
N VAL A 48 4.79 -8.22 -4.87
CA VAL A 48 5.55 -8.39 -3.61
C VAL A 48 6.78 -7.49 -3.61
N GLU A 49 7.57 -7.55 -4.68
CA GLU A 49 8.80 -6.78 -4.81
C GLU A 49 8.54 -5.27 -4.80
N HIS A 50 7.53 -4.80 -5.54
CA HIS A 50 7.31 -3.37 -5.74
C HIS A 50 6.47 -2.71 -4.64
N PHE A 51 5.53 -3.45 -4.04
CA PHE A 51 4.54 -2.89 -3.12
C PHE A 51 4.64 -3.47 -1.70
N GLY A 52 5.54 -4.44 -1.45
CA GLY A 52 5.77 -5.01 -0.12
C GLY A 52 4.58 -5.77 0.44
N PHE A 53 3.78 -6.40 -0.42
CA PHE A 53 2.72 -7.34 0.00
C PHE A 53 3.34 -8.69 0.36
N THR A 54 2.65 -9.47 1.18
CA THR A 54 2.91 -10.90 1.32
C THR A 54 2.07 -11.67 0.30
N HIS A 55 2.70 -12.50 -0.51
CA HIS A 55 2.01 -13.39 -1.44
C HIS A 55 1.65 -14.72 -0.77
N LEU A 56 0.36 -15.03 -0.74
CA LEU A 56 -0.19 -16.29 -0.27
C LEU A 56 -0.84 -17.02 -1.44
N SER A 57 -0.17 -18.03 -1.98
CA SER A 57 -0.74 -18.88 -3.02
C SER A 57 -1.45 -20.06 -2.37
N ALA A 58 -2.78 -20.15 -2.53
CA ALA A 58 -3.56 -21.26 -1.97
C ALA A 58 -3.06 -22.61 -2.49
N GLY A 59 -2.67 -22.67 -3.76
CA GLY A 59 -2.09 -23.87 -4.34
C GLY A 59 -0.73 -24.25 -3.75
N ASP A 60 0.12 -23.27 -3.41
CA ASP A 60 1.42 -23.56 -2.78
C ASP A 60 1.25 -23.99 -1.32
N LEU A 61 0.32 -23.38 -0.59
CA LEU A 61 -0.02 -23.79 0.78
C LEU A 61 -0.51 -25.25 0.81
N LEU A 62 -1.40 -25.62 -0.11
CA LEU A 62 -1.88 -27.01 -0.23
C LEU A 62 -0.76 -27.99 -0.60
N ARG A 63 0.16 -27.60 -1.51
CA ARG A 63 1.33 -28.44 -1.85
C ARG A 63 2.31 -28.57 -0.69
N ALA A 64 2.53 -27.51 0.08
CA ALA A 64 3.34 -27.57 1.28
C ALA A 64 2.73 -28.51 2.32
N GLU A 65 1.41 -28.49 2.48
CA GLU A 65 0.67 -29.40 3.36
C GLU A 65 0.82 -30.87 2.92
N ILE A 66 0.71 -31.17 1.61
CA ILE A 66 1.00 -32.51 1.07
C ILE A 66 2.42 -32.96 1.45
N ASN A 67 3.40 -32.10 1.23
CA ASN A 67 4.82 -32.41 1.46
C ASN A 67 5.17 -32.53 2.95
N SER A 68 4.34 -31.99 3.85
CA SER A 68 4.52 -32.12 5.29
C SER A 68 4.23 -33.53 5.81
N GLY A 69 3.50 -34.34 5.03
CA GLY A 69 3.04 -35.68 5.45
C GLY A 69 1.93 -35.65 6.49
N SER A 70 1.17 -34.55 6.59
CA SER A 70 0.04 -34.44 7.51
C SER A 70 -1.10 -35.41 7.17
N GLU A 71 -2.01 -35.63 8.11
CA GLU A 71 -3.21 -36.48 7.92
C GLU A 71 -4.05 -36.02 6.71
N ASN A 72 -4.06 -34.71 6.42
CA ASN A 72 -4.76 -34.15 5.28
C ASN A 72 -3.97 -34.30 3.96
N GLY A 73 -2.65 -34.51 4.00
CA GLY A 73 -1.78 -34.48 2.83
C GLY A 73 -2.20 -35.48 1.74
N THR A 74 -2.54 -36.73 2.10
CA THR A 74 -2.97 -37.74 1.12
C THR A 74 -4.31 -37.38 0.46
N MET A 75 -5.25 -36.84 1.23
CA MET A 75 -6.54 -36.37 0.72
C MET A 75 -6.33 -35.21 -0.28
N ILE A 76 -5.52 -34.23 0.10
CA ILE A 76 -5.23 -33.04 -0.72
C ILE A 76 -4.55 -33.45 -2.04
N ASP A 77 -3.54 -34.34 -1.98
CA ASP A 77 -2.82 -34.82 -3.17
C ASP A 77 -3.75 -35.49 -4.18
N THR A 78 -4.66 -36.35 -3.70
CA THR A 78 -5.65 -37.04 -4.54
C THR A 78 -6.57 -36.04 -5.25
N ILE A 79 -7.14 -35.09 -4.51
CA ILE A 79 -8.08 -34.09 -5.06
C ILE A 79 -7.40 -33.20 -6.11
N ILE A 80 -6.15 -32.76 -5.84
CA ILE A 80 -5.40 -31.89 -6.74
C ILE A 80 -5.06 -32.61 -8.04
N LYS A 81 -4.62 -33.88 -7.98
CA LYS A 81 -4.31 -34.69 -9.19
C LYS A 81 -5.53 -34.90 -10.10
N GLU A 82 -6.73 -34.92 -9.52
CA GLU A 82 -7.99 -35.00 -10.29
C GLU A 82 -8.41 -33.65 -10.91
N GLY A 83 -7.74 -32.55 -10.57
CA GLY A 83 -8.08 -31.20 -11.02
C GLY A 83 -9.28 -30.59 -10.28
N LYS A 84 -9.67 -31.14 -9.12
CA LYS A 84 -10.80 -30.68 -8.32
C LYS A 84 -10.39 -29.60 -7.31
N ILE A 85 -11.36 -28.94 -6.69
CA ILE A 85 -11.16 -27.94 -5.64
C ILE A 85 -11.13 -28.65 -4.28
N VAL A 86 -10.12 -28.36 -3.47
CA VAL A 86 -10.00 -28.84 -2.08
C VAL A 86 -11.05 -28.15 -1.21
N PRO A 87 -11.66 -28.85 -0.22
CA PRO A 87 -12.65 -28.25 0.68
C PRO A 87 -12.21 -26.91 1.29
N SER A 88 -13.19 -26.02 1.48
CA SER A 88 -12.97 -24.64 1.88
C SER A 88 -12.29 -24.54 3.23
N GLU A 89 -12.69 -25.38 4.19
CA GLU A 89 -12.22 -25.38 5.57
C GLU A 89 -10.71 -25.59 5.67
N VAL A 90 -10.19 -26.54 4.88
CA VAL A 90 -8.75 -26.84 4.83
C VAL A 90 -7.99 -25.64 4.27
N THR A 91 -8.47 -25.07 3.16
CA THR A 91 -7.78 -23.96 2.49
C THR A 91 -7.80 -22.68 3.35
N ILE A 92 -8.93 -22.38 3.99
CA ILE A 92 -9.09 -21.20 4.85
C ILE A 92 -8.22 -21.31 6.09
N LYS A 93 -8.14 -22.49 6.72
CA LYS A 93 -7.25 -22.71 7.87
C LYS A 93 -5.79 -22.44 7.51
N LEU A 94 -5.32 -22.98 6.38
CA LEU A 94 -3.95 -22.75 5.91
C LEU A 94 -3.69 -21.26 5.61
N LEU A 95 -4.66 -20.58 4.99
CA LEU A 95 -4.56 -19.14 4.73
C LEU A 95 -4.52 -18.33 6.04
N GLN A 96 -5.36 -18.67 7.02
CA GLN A 96 -5.40 -18.00 8.31
C GLN A 96 -4.06 -18.12 9.04
N GLU A 97 -3.52 -19.34 9.13
CA GLU A 97 -2.21 -19.58 9.76
C GLU A 97 -1.09 -18.82 9.05
N ALA A 98 -1.12 -18.77 7.71
CA ALA A 98 -0.13 -18.03 6.92
C ALA A 98 -0.22 -16.51 7.10
N ILE A 99 -1.44 -15.96 7.21
CA ILE A 99 -1.68 -14.53 7.50
C ILE A 99 -1.10 -14.16 8.87
N ILE A 100 -1.44 -14.95 9.90
CA ILE A 100 -0.97 -14.71 11.29
C ILE A 100 0.55 -14.80 11.35
N LYS A 101 1.14 -15.84 10.75
CA LYS A 101 2.60 -16.08 10.77
C LYS A 101 3.40 -15.01 10.04
N SER A 102 2.83 -14.36 9.02
CA SER A 102 3.56 -13.39 8.21
C SER A 102 3.95 -12.11 8.96
N GLY A 103 3.15 -11.67 9.94
CA GLY A 103 3.34 -10.38 10.64
C GLY A 103 3.19 -9.11 9.77
N ASN A 104 2.87 -9.27 8.48
CA ASN A 104 2.55 -8.19 7.55
C ASN A 104 1.08 -7.77 7.68
N ASP A 105 0.71 -6.59 7.16
CA ASP A 105 -0.67 -6.09 7.13
C ASP A 105 -1.24 -5.99 5.71
N LYS A 106 -0.48 -6.40 4.70
CA LYS A 106 -0.85 -6.38 3.28
C LYS A 106 -0.65 -7.76 2.64
N PHE A 107 -1.71 -8.34 2.12
CA PHE A 107 -1.72 -9.68 1.53
C PHE A 107 -2.33 -9.69 0.14
N ILE A 108 -1.68 -10.40 -0.77
CA ILE A 108 -2.28 -10.84 -2.03
C ILE A 108 -2.49 -12.35 -1.94
N ILE A 109 -3.70 -12.80 -2.24
CA ILE A 109 -4.06 -14.22 -2.19
C ILE A 109 -4.29 -14.70 -3.63
N ASP A 110 -3.37 -15.52 -4.14
CA ASP A 110 -3.42 -16.09 -5.50
C ASP A 110 -4.17 -17.43 -5.50
N GLY A 111 -5.05 -17.59 -6.49
CA GLY A 111 -5.71 -18.85 -6.77
C GLY A 111 -6.79 -19.21 -5.75
N PHE A 112 -7.31 -18.21 -5.02
CA PHE A 112 -8.43 -18.30 -4.09
C PHE A 112 -9.17 -16.95 -4.06
N PRO A 113 -10.50 -16.92 -3.83
CA PRO A 113 -11.44 -18.06 -3.80
C PRO A 113 -11.63 -18.72 -5.18
N ARG A 114 -11.87 -20.03 -5.21
CA ARG A 114 -12.08 -20.79 -6.48
C ARG A 114 -13.53 -21.13 -6.78
N ASN A 115 -14.43 -20.95 -5.82
CA ASN A 115 -15.87 -21.17 -5.94
C ASN A 115 -16.62 -20.32 -4.89
N GLU A 116 -17.95 -20.32 -4.97
CA GLU A 116 -18.80 -19.54 -4.06
C GLU A 116 -18.67 -19.97 -2.59
N GLU A 117 -18.46 -21.27 -2.35
CA GLU A 117 -18.26 -21.82 -1.02
C GLU A 117 -16.98 -21.28 -0.36
N ASN A 118 -15.84 -21.29 -1.08
CA ASN A 118 -14.59 -20.69 -0.66
C ASN A 118 -14.75 -19.21 -0.31
N ARG A 119 -15.48 -18.48 -1.17
CA ARG A 119 -15.73 -17.05 -1.01
C ARG A 119 -16.52 -16.78 0.27
N ALA A 120 -17.66 -17.44 0.44
CA ALA A 120 -18.53 -17.26 1.59
C ALA A 120 -17.87 -17.71 2.90
N ALA A 121 -17.14 -18.83 2.87
CA ALA A 121 -16.44 -19.35 4.04
C ALA A 121 -15.28 -18.42 4.44
N PHE A 122 -14.54 -17.84 3.49
CA PHE A 122 -13.48 -16.87 3.82
C PHE A 122 -14.05 -15.62 4.49
N GLU A 123 -15.07 -15.01 3.89
CA GLU A 123 -15.68 -13.79 4.44
C GLU A 123 -16.30 -14.03 5.82
N SER A 124 -16.86 -15.22 6.08
CA SER A 124 -17.45 -15.55 7.39
C SER A 124 -16.42 -15.90 8.46
N VAL A 125 -15.37 -16.65 8.12
CA VAL A 125 -14.36 -17.13 9.10
C VAL A 125 -13.30 -16.07 9.38
N ILE A 126 -12.78 -15.44 8.32
CA ILE A 126 -11.72 -14.43 8.43
C ILE A 126 -12.32 -13.07 8.80
N ASN A 127 -13.61 -12.85 8.51
CA ASN A 127 -14.33 -11.60 8.76
C ASN A 127 -13.64 -10.35 8.14
N ILE A 128 -12.93 -10.55 7.03
CA ILE A 128 -12.27 -9.48 6.27
C ILE A 128 -12.81 -9.51 4.84
N SER A 129 -13.38 -8.40 4.40
CA SER A 129 -13.71 -8.18 2.99
C SER A 129 -12.44 -7.80 2.21
N PRO A 130 -12.25 -8.32 0.98
CA PRO A 130 -11.13 -7.89 0.15
C PRO A 130 -11.25 -6.40 -0.19
N GLU A 131 -10.11 -5.72 -0.28
CA GLU A 131 -10.03 -4.32 -0.75
C GLU A 131 -10.49 -4.23 -2.21
N PHE A 132 -10.08 -5.21 -3.02
CA PHE A 132 -10.55 -5.42 -4.38
C PHE A 132 -10.13 -6.82 -4.88
N VAL A 133 -10.64 -7.21 -6.04
CA VAL A 133 -10.21 -8.40 -6.77
C VAL A 133 -9.41 -7.98 -7.99
N LEU A 134 -8.16 -8.41 -8.09
CA LEU A 134 -7.34 -8.25 -9.27
C LEU A 134 -7.61 -9.41 -10.22
N PHE A 135 -8.29 -9.16 -11.34
CA PHE A 135 -8.62 -10.18 -12.33
C PHE A 135 -7.72 -10.05 -13.56
N PHE A 136 -6.91 -11.09 -13.81
CA PHE A 136 -6.13 -11.22 -15.04
C PHE A 136 -6.97 -11.90 -16.12
N ASP A 137 -7.53 -11.07 -16.99
CA ASP A 137 -8.33 -11.48 -18.13
C ASP A 137 -7.41 -11.93 -19.27
N CYS A 138 -7.58 -13.16 -19.73
CA CYS A 138 -6.73 -13.77 -20.74
C CYS A 138 -7.57 -14.75 -21.54
N SER A 139 -7.46 -14.71 -22.87
CA SER A 139 -8.13 -15.65 -23.76
C SER A 139 -7.68 -17.09 -23.49
N GLU A 140 -8.57 -18.06 -23.66
CA GLU A 140 -8.27 -19.48 -23.49
C GLU A 140 -7.12 -19.93 -24.39
N GLU A 141 -7.09 -19.45 -25.63
CA GLU A 141 -6.05 -19.77 -26.62
C GLU A 141 -4.66 -19.35 -26.14
N GLU A 142 -4.54 -18.13 -25.61
CA GLU A 142 -3.27 -17.61 -25.06
C GLU A 142 -2.86 -18.34 -23.78
N MET A 143 -3.83 -18.68 -22.92
CA MET A 143 -3.57 -19.46 -21.71
C MET A 143 -3.07 -20.87 -22.05
N GLU A 144 -3.70 -21.56 -23.00
CA GLU A 144 -3.28 -22.89 -23.48
C GLU A 144 -1.89 -22.82 -24.11
N ARG A 145 -1.64 -21.84 -24.98
CA ARG A 145 -0.33 -21.60 -25.59
C ARG A 145 0.77 -21.43 -24.54
N ARG A 146 0.51 -20.65 -23.48
CA ARG A 146 1.46 -20.42 -22.38
C ARG A 146 1.71 -21.67 -21.55
N LEU A 147 0.69 -22.48 -21.30
CA LEU A 147 0.82 -23.72 -20.52
C LEU A 147 1.61 -24.78 -21.30
N LEU A 148 1.35 -24.93 -22.60
CA LEU A 148 2.08 -25.85 -23.47
C LEU A 148 3.54 -25.45 -23.70
N GLY A 149 3.83 -24.14 -23.71
CA GLY A 149 5.19 -23.62 -23.87
C GLY A 149 6.07 -23.65 -22.61
N ARG A 150 5.52 -24.02 -21.45
CA ARG A 150 6.29 -24.10 -20.19
C ARG A 150 7.10 -25.40 -20.14
N ASN A 151 8.39 -25.31 -20.50
CA ASN A 151 9.37 -26.37 -20.28
C ASN A 151 9.76 -26.61 -18.79
N GLN A 152 9.08 -25.98 -17.83
CA GLN A 152 9.36 -26.07 -16.40
C GLN A 152 8.13 -26.52 -15.60
N GLY A 153 7.95 -27.85 -15.57
CA GLY A 153 7.63 -28.64 -14.38
C GLY A 153 6.51 -28.18 -13.44
N ARG A 154 5.28 -28.61 -13.75
CA ARG A 154 4.49 -29.31 -12.73
C ARG A 154 4.23 -30.74 -13.21
N SER A 155 4.27 -31.69 -12.29
CA SER A 155 4.06 -33.11 -12.60
C SER A 155 2.66 -33.42 -13.13
N ASP A 156 1.72 -32.47 -13.04
CA ASP A 156 0.32 -32.56 -13.46
C ASP A 156 -0.03 -31.76 -14.73
N ASP A 157 0.90 -31.02 -15.33
CA ASP A 157 0.65 -30.22 -16.54
C ASP A 157 0.64 -31.11 -17.81
N ASN A 158 -0.45 -31.89 -17.99
CA ASN A 158 -0.80 -32.54 -19.26
C ASN A 158 -2.05 -31.89 -19.88
N ILE A 159 -2.27 -32.08 -21.19
CA ILE A 159 -3.38 -31.44 -21.95
C ILE A 159 -4.75 -31.71 -21.30
N GLU A 160 -4.99 -32.92 -20.81
CA GLU A 160 -6.27 -33.27 -20.18
C GLU A 160 -6.48 -32.53 -18.85
N THR A 161 -5.44 -32.46 -18.01
CA THR A 161 -5.48 -31.71 -16.75
C THR A 161 -5.66 -30.22 -17.00
N ILE A 162 -5.00 -29.67 -18.03
CA ILE A 162 -5.14 -28.26 -18.42
C ILE A 162 -6.60 -27.95 -18.80
N ARG A 163 -7.22 -28.76 -19.66
CA ARG A 163 -8.64 -28.61 -20.04
C ARG A 163 -9.58 -28.71 -18.85
N LYS A 164 -9.35 -29.66 -17.93
CA LYS A 164 -10.13 -29.76 -16.68
C LYS A 164 -10.01 -28.49 -15.84
N ARG A 165 -8.81 -27.92 -15.73
CA ARG A 165 -8.58 -26.68 -14.97
C ARG A 165 -9.25 -25.46 -15.62
N PHE A 166 -9.32 -25.40 -16.94
CA PHE A 166 -10.11 -24.37 -17.63
C PHE A 166 -11.60 -24.52 -17.35
N LYS A 167 -12.13 -25.74 -17.49
CA LYS A 167 -13.54 -26.03 -17.20
C LYS A 167 -13.91 -25.63 -15.76
N VAL A 168 -13.11 -26.04 -14.78
CA VAL A 168 -13.32 -25.68 -13.37
C VAL A 168 -13.22 -24.15 -13.16
N PHE A 169 -12.30 -23.47 -13.83
CA PHE A 169 -12.21 -22.02 -13.74
C PHE A 169 -13.50 -21.34 -14.25
N VAL A 170 -14.00 -21.73 -15.42
CA VAL A 170 -15.23 -21.15 -16.00
C VAL A 170 -16.46 -21.49 -15.16
N GLU A 171 -16.62 -22.74 -14.75
CA GLU A 171 -17.83 -23.20 -14.05
C GLU A 171 -17.86 -22.78 -12.57
N SER A 172 -16.72 -22.59 -11.92
CA SER A 172 -16.65 -22.38 -10.47
C SER A 172 -15.98 -21.08 -10.06
N SER A 173 -14.84 -20.71 -10.66
CA SER A 173 -14.11 -19.51 -10.27
C SER A 173 -14.66 -18.23 -10.90
N PHE A 174 -15.14 -18.29 -12.14
CA PHE A 174 -15.67 -17.14 -12.85
C PHE A 174 -16.92 -16.52 -12.18
N PRO A 175 -17.90 -17.31 -11.68
CA PRO A 175 -19.03 -16.76 -10.91
C PRO A 175 -18.60 -15.93 -9.69
N VAL A 176 -17.46 -16.24 -9.08
CA VAL A 176 -16.92 -15.45 -7.96
C VAL A 176 -16.41 -14.09 -8.43
N ILE A 177 -15.81 -14.04 -9.63
CA ILE A 177 -15.42 -12.78 -10.26
C ILE A 177 -16.67 -11.95 -10.56
N GLU A 178 -17.71 -12.54 -11.15
CA GLU A 178 -18.98 -11.85 -11.42
C GLU A 178 -19.64 -11.31 -10.16
N TYR A 179 -19.62 -12.09 -9.07
CA TYR A 179 -20.10 -11.64 -7.76
C TYR A 179 -19.38 -10.36 -7.31
N TYR A 180 -18.06 -10.32 -7.34
CA TYR A 180 -17.30 -9.14 -6.92
C TYR A 180 -17.39 -7.99 -7.93
N ASP A 181 -17.59 -8.29 -9.22
CA ASP A 181 -17.80 -7.28 -10.27
C ASP A 181 -19.15 -6.57 -10.06
N SER A 182 -20.18 -7.33 -9.66
CA SER A 182 -21.48 -6.77 -9.27
C SER A 182 -21.41 -5.83 -8.05
N LYS A 183 -20.38 -5.98 -7.21
CA LYS A 183 -20.05 -5.08 -6.10
C LYS A 183 -19.16 -3.89 -6.50
N GLY A 184 -18.67 -3.84 -7.74
CA GLY A 184 -17.82 -2.76 -8.25
C GLY A 184 -16.36 -2.80 -7.75
N ILE A 185 -15.91 -3.91 -7.18
CA ILE A 185 -14.56 -4.03 -6.60
C ILE A 185 -13.61 -4.90 -7.43
N VAL A 186 -13.98 -5.25 -8.66
CA VAL A 186 -13.06 -5.95 -9.58
C VAL A 186 -12.22 -4.92 -10.33
N LYS A 187 -10.90 -5.16 -10.37
CA LYS A 187 -9.93 -4.45 -11.21
C LYS A 187 -9.43 -5.41 -12.27
N LYS A 188 -9.91 -5.24 -13.51
CA LYS A 188 -9.57 -6.11 -14.64
C LYS A 188 -8.27 -5.65 -15.31
N ILE A 189 -7.41 -6.60 -15.62
CA ILE A 189 -6.14 -6.42 -16.34
C ILE A 189 -6.16 -7.32 -17.56
N ASP A 190 -5.91 -6.73 -18.74
CA ASP A 190 -5.66 -7.50 -19.96
C ASP A 190 -4.28 -8.18 -19.86
N ALA A 191 -4.32 -9.49 -19.63
CA ALA A 191 -3.14 -10.32 -19.43
C ALA A 191 -2.64 -10.98 -20.73
N THR A 192 -3.21 -10.63 -21.89
CA THR A 192 -2.75 -11.10 -23.20
C THR A 192 -1.46 -10.39 -23.65
N LYS A 193 -1.19 -9.20 -23.12
CA LYS A 193 0.01 -8.39 -23.38
C LYS A 193 1.30 -9.04 -22.83
N PRO A 194 2.49 -8.59 -23.27
CA PRO A 194 3.76 -8.96 -22.68
C PRO A 194 3.84 -8.66 -21.18
N VAL A 195 4.58 -9.50 -20.42
CA VAL A 195 4.69 -9.41 -18.94
C VAL A 195 5.00 -7.99 -18.42
N PRO A 196 5.94 -7.22 -19.00
CA PRO A 196 6.22 -5.86 -18.53
C PRO A 196 5.03 -4.91 -18.69
N GLU A 197 4.33 -4.98 -19.82
CA GLU A 197 3.17 -4.12 -20.09
C GLU A 197 2.00 -4.45 -19.15
N VAL A 198 1.75 -5.74 -18.92
CA VAL A 198 0.77 -6.19 -17.91
C VAL A 198 1.12 -5.63 -16.53
N PHE A 199 2.42 -5.56 -16.20
CA PHE A 199 2.82 -5.05 -14.90
C PHE A 199 2.67 -3.53 -14.78
N GLU A 200 2.85 -2.75 -15.86
CA GLU A 200 2.52 -1.32 -15.85
C GLU A 200 1.05 -1.07 -15.50
N ASP A 201 0.13 -1.85 -16.08
CA ASP A 201 -1.30 -1.78 -15.77
C ASP A 201 -1.56 -2.16 -14.29
N VAL A 202 -0.86 -3.16 -13.75
CA VAL A 202 -0.91 -3.51 -12.32
C VAL A 202 -0.39 -2.37 -11.45
N LYS A 203 0.72 -1.72 -11.82
CA LYS A 203 1.28 -0.59 -11.05
C LYS A 203 0.29 0.56 -10.94
N ALA A 204 -0.48 0.83 -11.99
CA ALA A 204 -1.52 1.86 -11.97
C ALA A 204 -2.58 1.58 -10.88
N ILE A 205 -3.01 0.33 -10.72
CA ILE A 205 -3.96 -0.09 -9.67
C ILE A 205 -3.31 -0.03 -8.29
N PHE A 206 -2.06 -0.50 -8.17
CA PHE A 206 -1.37 -0.65 -6.88
C PHE A 206 -0.69 0.64 -6.39
N HIS A 207 -0.72 1.72 -7.18
CA HIS A 207 -0.15 3.02 -6.82
C HIS A 207 -0.45 3.48 -5.37
N PRO A 208 -1.70 3.36 -4.85
CA PRO A 208 -2.01 3.75 -3.47
C PRO A 208 -1.28 2.94 -2.39
N TYR A 209 -0.76 1.75 -2.74
CA TYR A 209 -0.12 0.81 -1.82
C TYR A 209 1.42 0.83 -1.91
N GLY A 210 2.01 1.71 -2.71
CA GLY A 210 3.45 1.82 -2.89
C GLY A 210 4.21 1.95 -1.58
N LEU A 211 5.28 1.15 -1.43
CA LEU A 211 6.13 1.11 -0.25
C LEU A 211 6.76 2.49 -0.01
N LYS A 212 6.46 3.10 1.15
CA LYS A 212 7.08 4.36 1.57
C LYS A 212 8.22 4.06 2.53
N VAL A 213 9.45 4.41 2.15
CA VAL A 213 10.63 4.26 3.00
C VAL A 213 11.00 5.59 3.64
N LEU A 214 11.44 5.55 4.90
CA LEU A 214 12.00 6.72 5.58
C LEU A 214 13.36 7.04 4.94
N VAL A 215 13.48 8.23 4.36
CA VAL A 215 14.73 8.68 3.73
C VAL A 215 15.51 9.67 4.60
N GLY A 216 14.89 10.22 5.64
CA GLY A 216 15.62 11.02 6.61
C GLY A 216 14.70 11.63 7.66
N MET A 217 15.32 12.13 8.72
CA MET A 217 14.65 12.69 9.87
C MET A 217 15.38 13.94 10.37
N GLY A 218 14.67 14.79 11.09
CA GLY A 218 15.25 15.97 11.70
C GLY A 218 14.31 16.63 12.70
N PHE A 219 14.71 17.78 13.22
CA PHE A 219 13.93 18.53 14.20
C PHE A 219 13.79 19.98 13.77
N LYS A 220 12.64 20.58 14.06
CA LYS A 220 12.45 22.02 14.00
C LYS A 220 12.56 22.60 15.40
N GLY A 221 13.68 23.25 15.67
CA GLY A 221 13.88 24.03 16.89
C GLY A 221 13.63 25.53 16.71
N VAL A 222 13.33 26.21 17.82
CA VAL A 222 13.39 27.68 17.95
C VAL A 222 14.35 28.03 19.08
N LYS A 223 15.23 29.01 18.83
CA LYS A 223 16.12 29.56 19.87
C LYS A 223 15.32 30.51 20.76
N ILE A 224 15.20 30.17 22.04
CA ILE A 224 14.55 31.00 23.06
C ILE A 224 15.62 31.57 23.98
N MET A 225 15.91 32.87 23.81
CA MET A 225 16.96 33.61 24.53
C MET A 225 18.35 32.93 24.47
N ARG A 226 19.39 33.55 25.03
CA ARG A 226 20.81 33.26 24.71
C ARG A 226 21.32 31.82 24.92
N VAL A 227 20.54 30.85 25.42
CA VAL A 227 21.08 29.50 25.75
C VAL A 227 20.11 28.31 25.57
N LYS A 228 18.80 28.48 25.29
CA LYS A 228 17.87 27.34 25.18
C LYS A 228 17.33 27.15 23.77
N ASN A 229 17.54 25.97 23.18
CA ASN A 229 16.80 25.51 22.01
C ASN A 229 15.54 24.80 22.50
N LEU A 230 14.39 25.19 21.95
CA LEU A 230 13.13 24.48 22.14
C LEU A 230 12.79 23.74 20.85
N ASP A 231 12.75 22.42 20.89
CA ASP A 231 12.30 21.61 19.77
C ASP A 231 10.77 21.63 19.70
N LEU A 232 10.24 22.18 18.61
CA LEU A 232 8.80 22.27 18.39
C LEU A 232 8.24 20.92 17.92
N TYR A 233 8.90 20.33 16.92
CA TYR A 233 8.52 19.04 16.36
C TYR A 233 9.71 18.30 15.77
N ALA A 234 9.64 16.97 15.78
CA ALA A 234 10.45 16.11 14.93
C ALA A 234 9.76 15.93 13.58
N PHE A 235 10.52 15.67 12.51
CA PHE A 235 9.96 15.27 11.23
C PHE A 235 10.68 14.06 10.65
N GLY A 236 9.94 13.25 9.89
CA GLY A 236 10.47 12.19 9.04
C GLY A 236 9.95 12.37 7.62
N LEU A 237 10.84 12.28 6.62
CA LEU A 237 10.47 12.32 5.21
C LEU A 237 10.47 10.91 4.64
N TYR A 238 9.39 10.55 3.98
CA TYR A 238 9.15 9.25 3.37
C TYR A 238 8.91 9.39 1.87
N LEU A 239 9.47 8.46 1.10
CA LEU A 239 9.39 8.44 -0.36
C LEU A 239 9.10 7.02 -0.87
N GLN A 240 8.57 6.92 -2.09
CA GLN A 240 8.42 5.65 -2.79
C GLN A 240 9.64 5.38 -3.68
N PRO A 241 10.50 4.37 -3.38
CA PRO A 241 11.73 4.11 -4.12
C PRO A 241 11.50 3.97 -5.64
N ASN A 242 10.48 3.20 -6.03
CA ASN A 242 10.22 2.91 -7.44
C ASN A 242 9.94 4.19 -8.24
N THR A 243 9.14 5.11 -7.70
CA THR A 243 8.83 6.36 -8.41
C THR A 243 10.05 7.29 -8.51
N ILE A 244 10.96 7.24 -7.53
CA ILE A 244 12.23 7.97 -7.63
C ILE A 244 13.05 7.37 -8.78
N SER A 245 13.23 6.05 -8.81
CA SER A 245 14.02 5.38 -9.84
C SER A 245 13.43 5.56 -11.24
N GLU A 246 12.11 5.50 -11.39
CA GLU A 246 11.42 5.74 -12.66
C GLU A 246 11.63 7.17 -13.19
N LYS A 247 11.45 8.19 -12.34
CA LYS A 247 11.49 9.59 -12.79
C LYS A 247 12.89 10.21 -12.81
N LEU A 248 13.71 9.88 -11.82
CA LEU A 248 15.02 10.49 -11.61
C LEU A 248 16.18 9.56 -11.97
N GLY A 249 15.95 8.24 -12.00
CA GLY A 249 16.96 7.25 -12.37
C GLY A 249 17.62 7.54 -13.73
N PRO A 250 16.89 7.86 -14.82
CA PRO A 250 17.49 8.17 -16.11
C PRO A 250 18.53 9.28 -16.09
N LYS A 251 18.40 10.26 -15.18
CA LYS A 251 19.31 11.39 -15.04
C LYS A 251 20.42 11.16 -14.02
N TYR A 252 20.13 10.42 -12.94
CA TYR A 252 20.98 10.41 -11.74
C TYR A 252 21.50 9.04 -11.33
N ALA A 253 21.00 7.92 -11.87
CA ALA A 253 21.40 6.57 -11.41
C ALA A 253 22.89 6.26 -11.60
N SER A 254 23.53 6.86 -12.63
CA SER A 254 24.97 6.71 -12.89
C SER A 254 25.84 7.72 -12.13
N VAL A 255 25.24 8.67 -11.41
CA VAL A 255 25.97 9.71 -10.68
C VAL A 255 26.31 9.19 -9.27
N PRO A 256 27.58 9.28 -8.83
CA PRO A 256 27.95 8.85 -7.48
C PRO A 256 27.11 9.55 -6.40
N THR A 257 26.55 8.76 -5.47
CA THR A 257 25.69 9.24 -4.37
C THR A 257 26.29 10.43 -3.61
N ILE A 258 27.61 10.42 -3.39
CA ILE A 258 28.32 11.49 -2.68
C ILE A 258 28.29 12.84 -3.40
N LYS A 259 28.13 12.86 -4.73
CA LYS A 259 27.98 14.10 -5.52
C LYS A 259 26.54 14.62 -5.49
N LEU A 260 25.56 13.72 -5.42
CA LEU A 260 24.14 14.09 -5.45
C LEU A 260 23.67 14.77 -4.17
N LYS A 261 24.19 14.37 -3.01
CA LYS A 261 23.77 14.95 -1.71
C LYS A 261 24.03 16.47 -1.60
N ASP A 262 24.97 17.00 -2.37
CA ASP A 262 25.33 18.43 -2.39
C ASP A 262 24.90 19.12 -3.70
N SER A 263 24.18 18.43 -4.60
CA SER A 263 23.75 18.96 -5.90
C SER A 263 22.43 19.72 -5.79
N PRO A 264 22.38 21.05 -6.06
CA PRO A 264 21.13 21.81 -6.05
C PRO A 264 20.12 21.30 -7.08
N ASP A 265 20.57 21.00 -8.30
CA ASP A 265 19.74 20.49 -9.39
C ASP A 265 18.99 19.20 -9.00
N PHE A 266 19.65 18.32 -8.24
CA PHE A 266 19.04 17.07 -7.77
C PHE A 266 17.85 17.34 -6.84
N TYR A 267 17.99 18.28 -5.90
CA TYR A 267 16.88 18.66 -5.01
C TYR A 267 15.77 19.42 -5.75
N ASP A 268 16.13 20.24 -6.74
CA ASP A 268 15.16 20.94 -7.56
C ASP A 268 14.30 19.99 -8.40
N ASP A 269 14.92 18.95 -8.96
CA ASP A 269 14.21 17.92 -9.72
C ASP A 269 13.35 17.04 -8.81
N LEU A 270 13.84 16.65 -7.62
CA LEU A 270 13.05 15.96 -6.60
C LEU A 270 11.74 16.71 -6.28
N LEU A 271 11.83 18.03 -6.17
CA LEU A 271 10.69 18.89 -5.88
C LEU A 271 9.78 19.15 -7.10
N ARG A 272 10.29 18.98 -8.33
CA ARG A 272 9.58 19.27 -9.58
C ARG A 272 8.82 18.06 -10.13
N GLU A 273 9.35 16.86 -9.96
CA GLU A 273 8.85 15.62 -10.58
C GLU A 273 7.52 15.11 -10.01
N ASN A 274 6.83 15.86 -9.14
CA ASN A 274 5.58 15.48 -8.48
C ASN A 274 5.63 14.05 -7.90
N LEU A 275 6.71 13.75 -7.18
CA LEU A 275 6.90 12.44 -6.56
C LEU A 275 5.89 12.27 -5.41
N PRO A 276 5.33 11.07 -5.21
CA PRO A 276 4.61 10.77 -3.98
C PRO A 276 5.55 10.87 -2.78
N MET A 277 5.36 11.91 -1.96
CA MET A 277 6.16 12.19 -0.78
C MET A 277 5.26 12.28 0.45
N ARG A 278 5.76 11.86 1.61
CA ARG A 278 5.10 12.12 2.89
C ARG A 278 6.11 12.75 3.84
N VAL A 279 5.75 13.87 4.44
CA VAL A 279 6.47 14.36 5.63
C VAL A 279 5.56 14.17 6.84
N ARG A 280 6.04 13.42 7.82
CA ARG A 280 5.39 13.21 9.11
C ARG A 280 6.01 14.13 10.12
N LEU A 281 5.20 14.92 10.81
CA LEU A 281 5.61 15.72 11.96
C LEU A 281 5.13 15.04 13.23
N VAL A 282 5.97 15.05 14.27
CA VAL A 282 5.62 14.59 15.61
C VAL A 282 5.85 15.77 16.55
N VAL A 283 4.76 16.27 17.14
CA VAL A 283 4.81 17.45 17.99
C VAL A 283 5.50 17.12 19.31
N HIS A 284 6.48 17.92 19.71
CA HIS A 284 7.26 17.71 20.94
C HIS A 284 6.88 18.71 22.05
N TYR A 285 6.37 19.89 21.68
CA TYR A 285 6.08 20.96 22.62
C TYR A 285 4.59 21.03 22.99
N ASN A 286 4.29 20.85 24.29
CA ASN A 286 2.97 21.09 24.85
C ASN A 286 2.73 22.61 24.97
N GLY A 287 1.86 23.16 24.13
CA GLY A 287 1.51 24.59 24.15
C GLY A 287 1.42 25.27 22.78
N LEU A 288 1.62 24.54 21.69
CA LEU A 288 1.31 25.03 20.35
C LEU A 288 -0.19 24.99 20.11
N SER A 289 -0.82 26.14 19.92
CA SER A 289 -2.17 26.18 19.38
C SER A 289 -2.15 25.87 17.88
N ILE A 290 -3.21 25.24 17.38
CA ILE A 290 -3.39 24.99 15.95
C ILE A 290 -3.36 26.29 15.12
N GLY A 291 -3.88 27.39 15.66
CA GLY A 291 -3.75 28.72 15.05
C GLY A 291 -2.30 29.19 14.91
N ALA A 292 -1.48 29.03 15.95
CA ALA A 292 -0.06 29.39 15.87
C ALA A 292 0.70 28.52 14.85
N VAL A 293 0.35 27.23 14.76
CA VAL A 293 0.89 26.31 13.76
C VAL A 293 0.49 26.76 12.34
N ARG A 294 -0.80 27.05 12.13
CA ARG A 294 -1.33 27.57 10.86
C ARG A 294 -0.58 28.83 10.44
N ASP A 295 -0.47 29.83 11.31
CA ASP A 295 0.14 31.12 10.98
C ASP A 295 1.63 30.97 10.61
N VAL A 296 2.36 30.07 11.29
CA VAL A 296 3.76 29.77 10.96
C VAL A 296 3.87 29.10 9.59
N PHE A 297 3.00 28.14 9.29
CA PHE A 297 2.97 27.49 7.98
C PHE A 297 2.56 28.47 6.88
N GLU A 298 1.50 29.25 7.06
CA GLU A 298 1.06 30.25 6.09
C GLU A 298 2.17 31.25 5.76
N LYS A 299 2.86 31.76 6.78
CA LYS A 299 4.00 32.65 6.56
C LYS A 299 5.14 31.96 5.82
N SER A 300 5.52 30.74 6.22
CA SER A 300 6.66 30.03 5.60
C SER A 300 6.37 29.61 4.16
N LEU A 301 5.16 29.09 3.90
CA LEU A 301 4.70 28.67 2.58
C LEU A 301 4.46 29.88 1.68
N GLY A 302 3.87 30.96 2.20
CA GLY A 302 3.60 32.19 1.45
C GLY A 302 4.87 32.81 0.87
N LEU A 303 5.95 32.90 1.67
CA LEU A 303 7.25 33.39 1.19
C LEU A 303 7.81 32.52 0.04
N ARG A 304 7.61 31.20 0.11
CA ARG A 304 8.10 30.26 -0.92
C ARG A 304 7.25 30.33 -2.19
N LEU A 305 5.94 30.39 -2.05
CA LEU A 305 5.02 30.58 -3.17
C LEU A 305 5.34 31.87 -3.92
N GLN A 306 5.57 32.97 -3.20
CA GLN A 306 5.95 34.25 -3.80
C GLN A 306 7.29 34.17 -4.56
N LYS A 307 8.29 33.49 -3.98
CA LYS A 307 9.59 33.30 -4.63
C LYS A 307 9.46 32.49 -5.94
N MET A 308 8.58 31.49 -5.97
CA MET A 308 8.38 30.64 -7.15
C MET A 308 7.51 31.30 -8.22
N ASN A 309 6.45 31.98 -7.80
CA ASN A 309 5.51 32.67 -8.67
C ASN A 309 5.17 34.03 -8.03
N PRO A 310 5.79 35.13 -8.50
CA PRO A 310 5.50 36.47 -8.01
C PRO A 310 4.04 36.92 -8.15
N ASN A 311 3.28 36.28 -9.05
CA ASN A 311 1.86 36.57 -9.32
C ASN A 311 0.91 35.60 -8.60
N THR A 312 1.37 34.85 -7.60
CA THR A 312 0.52 33.90 -6.86
C THR A 312 -0.65 34.62 -6.17
N ASP A 313 -1.86 34.07 -6.29
CA ASP A 313 -3.09 34.60 -5.67
C ASP A 313 -3.29 34.09 -4.23
N TYR A 314 -2.40 33.21 -3.78
CA TYR A 314 -2.43 32.53 -2.48
C TYR A 314 -3.73 31.76 -2.21
N HIS A 315 -4.54 31.44 -3.23
CA HIS A 315 -5.79 30.71 -3.03
C HIS A 315 -5.55 29.33 -2.40
N CYS A 316 -4.58 28.57 -2.94
CA CYS A 316 -4.21 27.26 -2.40
C CYS A 316 -3.76 27.33 -0.93
N LEU A 317 -3.08 28.42 -0.54
CA LEU A 317 -2.61 28.64 0.82
C LEU A 317 -3.76 28.94 1.77
N LYS A 318 -4.72 29.78 1.35
CA LYS A 318 -5.94 30.08 2.14
C LYS A 318 -6.79 28.83 2.34
N THR A 319 -6.99 28.03 1.28
CA THR A 319 -7.69 26.76 1.37
C THR A 319 -6.98 25.81 2.34
N PHE A 320 -5.66 25.70 2.24
CA PHE A 320 -4.85 24.89 3.16
C PHE A 320 -5.02 25.35 4.62
N GLY A 321 -4.89 26.65 4.89
CA GLY A 321 -5.05 27.23 6.22
C GLY A 321 -6.42 27.00 6.84
N SER A 322 -7.47 26.95 6.01
CA SER A 322 -8.85 26.74 6.46
C SER A 322 -9.12 25.36 7.09
N TYR A 323 -8.26 24.37 6.85
CA TYR A 323 -8.38 23.04 7.45
C TYR A 323 -7.88 22.96 8.91
N PHE A 324 -7.22 24.02 9.39
CA PHE A 324 -6.63 24.11 10.73
C PHE A 324 -7.55 24.91 11.66
N ASN A 325 -8.76 24.38 11.88
CA ASN A 325 -9.80 24.97 12.72
C ASN A 325 -9.31 25.11 14.18
N GLU A 326 -9.78 26.11 14.91
CA GLU A 326 -9.30 26.42 16.28
C GLU A 326 -9.51 25.29 17.31
N ASP A 327 -10.46 24.38 17.04
CA ASP A 327 -10.83 23.29 17.94
C ASP A 327 -9.94 22.04 17.84
N ILE A 328 -8.91 22.03 16.97
CA ILE A 328 -8.03 20.86 16.82
C ILE A 328 -6.97 20.87 17.94
N PRO A 329 -7.01 19.91 18.88
CA PRO A 329 -5.99 19.82 19.91
C PRO A 329 -4.67 19.32 19.31
N ILE A 330 -3.55 19.92 19.73
CA ILE A 330 -2.20 19.48 19.35
C ILE A 330 -1.33 19.24 20.60
N PRO A 331 -1.60 18.19 21.39
CA PRO A 331 -0.68 17.77 22.44
C PRO A 331 0.66 17.28 21.85
N ALA A 332 1.69 17.22 22.70
CA ALA A 332 2.91 16.49 22.35
C ALA A 332 2.58 15.03 22.03
N GLY A 333 3.17 14.51 20.97
CA GLY A 333 2.91 13.19 20.41
C GLY A 333 1.96 13.18 19.21
N THR A 334 1.19 14.25 18.97
CA THR A 334 0.32 14.36 17.79
C THR A 334 1.12 14.20 16.51
N LYS A 335 0.63 13.36 15.61
CA LYS A 335 1.22 13.10 14.29
C LYS A 335 0.49 13.90 13.24
N ILE A 336 1.20 14.75 12.52
CA ILE A 336 0.66 15.50 11.37
C ILE A 336 1.37 15.00 10.11
N ASP A 337 0.63 14.38 9.21
CA ASP A 337 1.16 13.87 7.95
C ASP A 337 0.73 14.78 6.80
N PHE A 338 1.72 15.27 6.04
CA PHE A 338 1.47 15.93 4.77
C PHE A 338 1.90 15.02 3.63
N CYS A 339 0.95 14.65 2.78
CA CYS A 339 1.16 13.70 1.68
C CYS A 339 0.98 14.39 0.34
N GLN A 340 2.03 14.42 -0.48
CA GLN A 340 1.93 14.75 -1.89
C GLN A 340 1.58 13.49 -2.68
N THR A 341 0.60 13.62 -3.58
CA THR A 341 0.24 12.61 -4.56
C THR A 341 0.91 12.87 -5.91
N SER A 342 0.98 11.84 -6.75
CA SER A 342 1.59 11.91 -8.10
C SER A 342 0.89 12.90 -9.02
N ASP A 343 -0.40 13.12 -8.82
CA ASP A 343 -1.22 14.07 -9.57
C ASP A 343 -1.11 15.51 -9.02
N GLY A 344 -0.34 15.76 -7.96
CA GLY A 344 -0.07 17.10 -7.43
C GLY A 344 -1.11 17.62 -6.43
N GLN A 345 -1.72 16.73 -5.66
CA GLN A 345 -2.55 17.07 -4.50
C GLN A 345 -1.73 17.00 -3.21
N LEU A 346 -1.98 17.92 -2.29
CA LEU A 346 -1.46 17.92 -0.94
C LEU A 346 -2.56 17.50 0.03
N ILE A 347 -2.46 16.29 0.60
CA ILE A 347 -3.37 15.75 1.60
C ILE A 347 -2.78 16.01 2.99
N THR A 348 -3.60 16.49 3.92
CA THR A 348 -3.22 16.71 5.32
C THR A 348 -3.99 15.74 6.21
N GLU A 349 -3.26 15.00 7.04
CA GLU A 349 -3.80 14.06 8.03
C GLU A 349 -3.31 14.43 9.44
N ILE A 350 -4.17 14.29 10.44
CA ILE A 350 -3.82 14.40 11.86
C ILE A 350 -4.20 13.09 12.55
N ASP A 351 -3.23 12.45 13.21
CA ASP A 351 -3.35 11.13 13.85
C ASP A 351 -4.04 10.08 12.95
N GLY A 352 -3.69 10.11 11.66
CA GLY A 352 -4.20 9.20 10.62
C GLY A 352 -5.57 9.56 10.04
N ARG A 353 -6.20 10.66 10.48
CA ARG A 353 -7.47 11.14 9.91
C ARG A 353 -7.21 12.28 8.94
N GLN A 354 -7.69 12.16 7.70
CA GLN A 354 -7.60 13.23 6.72
C GLN A 354 -8.48 14.41 7.13
N ILE A 355 -7.88 15.61 7.23
CA ILE A 355 -8.59 16.85 7.56
C ILE A 355 -8.79 17.76 6.34
N GLY A 356 -8.03 17.55 5.26
CA GLY A 356 -8.19 18.33 4.04
C GLY A 356 -7.25 17.92 2.92
N ALA A 357 -7.56 18.39 1.71
CA ALA A 357 -6.76 18.11 0.52
C ALA A 357 -6.80 19.29 -0.47
N VAL A 358 -5.64 19.82 -0.86
CA VAL A 358 -5.51 20.93 -1.81
C VAL A 358 -4.84 20.46 -3.09
N LYS A 359 -5.49 20.65 -4.24
CA LYS A 359 -4.88 20.37 -5.55
C LYS A 359 -4.01 21.56 -5.99
N SER A 360 -2.71 21.51 -5.70
CA SER A 360 -1.77 22.56 -6.09
C SER A 360 -0.32 22.05 -6.05
N LYS A 361 0.31 21.94 -7.22
CA LYS A 361 1.72 21.56 -7.36
C LYS A 361 2.66 22.57 -6.69
N ASP A 362 2.33 23.86 -6.80
CA ASP A 362 3.11 24.93 -6.17
C ASP A 362 3.06 24.85 -4.66
N LEU A 363 1.90 24.53 -4.07
CA LEU A 363 1.77 24.33 -2.63
C LEU A 363 2.58 23.11 -2.16
N CYS A 364 2.48 21.99 -2.89
CA CYS A 364 3.32 20.81 -2.63
C CYS A 364 4.80 21.18 -2.66
N ARG A 365 5.26 21.83 -3.73
CA ARG A 365 6.66 22.24 -3.89
C ARG A 365 7.11 23.19 -2.78
N ALA A 366 6.26 24.14 -2.37
CA ALA A 366 6.54 25.06 -1.27
C ALA A 366 6.71 24.29 0.05
N LEU A 367 5.80 23.36 0.36
CA LEU A 367 5.81 22.58 1.60
C LEU A 367 7.02 21.64 1.67
N PHE A 368 7.23 20.79 0.67
CA PHE A 368 8.39 19.87 0.67
C PHE A 368 9.71 20.64 0.55
N GLY A 369 9.69 21.80 -0.10
CA GLY A 369 10.81 22.75 -0.13
C GLY A 369 11.22 23.27 1.25
N MET A 370 10.36 23.22 2.26
CA MET A 370 10.75 23.50 3.65
C MET A 370 11.74 22.48 4.21
N TYR A 371 11.80 21.28 3.66
CA TYR A 371 12.65 20.20 4.19
C TYR A 371 13.85 19.93 3.29
N ILE A 372 13.67 20.00 1.96
CA ILE A 372 14.72 19.65 1.00
C ILE A 372 15.10 20.78 0.03
N GLY A 373 14.43 21.94 0.09
CA GLY A 373 14.73 23.10 -0.77
C GLY A 373 15.94 23.92 -0.31
N ASP A 374 16.10 25.13 -0.84
CA ASP A 374 17.27 26.02 -0.59
C ASP A 374 17.46 26.39 0.88
N SER A 375 16.36 26.60 1.60
CA SER A 375 16.35 27.02 3.00
C SER A 375 15.63 25.98 3.85
N PRO A 376 16.22 24.80 4.07
CA PRO A 376 15.55 23.71 4.78
C PRO A 376 15.43 24.01 6.27
N VAL A 377 14.49 23.32 6.92
CA VAL A 377 14.33 23.34 8.38
C VAL A 377 15.59 22.83 9.09
N SER A 378 16.26 21.82 8.52
CA SER A 378 17.54 21.29 8.98
C SER A 378 18.43 20.98 7.77
N LEU A 379 19.62 21.59 7.73
CA LEU A 379 20.59 21.38 6.66
C LEU A 379 21.21 19.97 6.73
N GLU A 380 21.40 19.46 7.94
CA GLU A 380 21.89 18.10 8.18
C GLU A 380 20.88 17.08 7.65
N ALA A 381 19.61 17.19 8.06
CA ALA A 381 18.55 16.31 7.59
C ALA A 381 18.40 16.35 6.06
N LYS A 382 18.52 17.53 5.44
CA LYS A 382 18.51 17.66 3.96
C LYS A 382 19.60 16.80 3.32
N LYS A 383 20.84 16.85 3.84
CA LYS A 383 21.97 16.10 3.30
C LYS A 383 21.77 14.59 3.46
N ASP A 384 21.29 14.15 4.62
CA ASP A 384 20.98 12.75 4.88
C ASP A 384 19.89 12.24 3.94
N ILE A 385 18.82 13.04 3.75
CA ILE A 385 17.78 12.76 2.78
C ILE A 385 18.37 12.62 1.38
N GLY A 386 19.16 13.58 0.92
CA GLY A 386 19.76 13.53 -0.42
C GLY A 386 20.63 12.29 -0.62
N GLN A 387 21.44 11.93 0.37
CA GLN A 387 22.27 10.73 0.33
C GLN A 387 21.44 9.45 0.29
N ASN A 388 20.40 9.33 1.12
CA ASN A 388 19.55 8.14 1.15
C ASN A 388 18.72 7.99 -0.13
N VAL A 389 18.14 9.07 -0.64
CA VAL A 389 17.38 9.06 -1.90
C VAL A 389 18.29 8.67 -3.07
N ALA A 390 19.50 9.22 -3.13
CA ALA A 390 20.49 8.82 -4.13
C ALA A 390 20.89 7.35 -4.01
N GLY A 391 20.97 6.81 -2.78
CA GLY A 391 21.22 5.39 -2.53
C GLY A 391 20.07 4.46 -2.94
N LEU A 392 18.83 4.95 -3.00
CA LEU A 392 17.68 4.18 -3.49
C LEU A 392 17.75 3.97 -5.01
N MET A 393 18.19 4.98 -5.77
CA MET A 393 18.29 4.89 -7.22
C MET A 393 19.38 3.92 -7.70
N GLY A 394 20.46 3.76 -6.93
CA GLY A 394 21.55 2.84 -7.27
C GLY A 394 21.27 1.36 -6.96
N LYS A 395 20.10 1.04 -6.40
CA LYS A 395 19.69 -0.33 -6.04
C LYS A 395 18.58 -0.89 -6.95
N CYS A 396 18.03 -0.07 -7.84
CA CYS A 396 16.95 -0.44 -8.76
C CYS A 396 17.47 -0.89 -10.11
#